data_AF-A0A7W8BR42-F1
#
_entry.id   AF-A0A7W8BR42-F1
#
_cell.length_a   1.000
_cell.length_b   1.000
_cell.length_c   1.000
_cell.angle_alpha   90.00
_cell.angle_beta   90.00
_cell.angle_gamma   90.00
#
_symmetry.space_group_name_H-M   'P 1'
#
loop_
_entity.id
_entity.type
_entity.pdbx_description
1 polymer ?
#
loop_
_entity_poly.entity_id
_entity_poly.type
_entity_poly.pdbx_seq_one_letter_code
_entity_poly.pdbx_strand_id
1 'polypeptide(L)'
;MDATGKSRAGNANIAEIYNQALMMLAHEIFDPETNRRVLVDHAFIVAGGEITKAARNWLGNALDAAKRSQIMFMDRDDILNQFVVTNLPLPVGVPPGAMPSAGSAEAPF
;
A
#
# COMPACT_ATOMS: atom_id res chain seq x y z
N MET A 1 -2.15 -19.13 -3.01
CA MET A 1 -1.87 -17.85 -2.33
C MET A 1 -3.11 -17.48 -1.57
N ASP A 2 -3.03 -17.45 -0.24
CA ASP A 2 -4.19 -17.24 0.62
C ASP A 2 -4.61 -15.76 0.61
N ALA A 3 -5.84 -15.51 0.15
CA ALA A 3 -6.51 -14.21 0.16
C ALA A 3 -6.97 -13.75 1.56
N THR A 4 -6.47 -14.40 2.63
CA THR A 4 -6.83 -14.07 4.01
C THR A 4 -5.58 -13.68 4.76
N GLY A 5 -5.41 -12.38 5.05
CA GLY A 5 -4.29 -11.74 5.74
C GLY A 5 -4.02 -12.27 7.15
N LYS A 6 -3.58 -13.52 7.25
CA LYS A 6 -3.10 -14.17 8.47
C LYS A 6 -1.58 -14.41 8.38
N SER A 7 -0.79 -13.38 8.08
CA SER A 7 0.51 -13.27 8.72
C SER A 7 0.28 -12.59 10.06
N ARG A 8 0.53 -13.32 11.16
CA ARG A 8 0.48 -12.83 12.53
C ARG A 8 1.05 -11.41 12.66
N ALA A 9 0.31 -10.60 13.41
CA ALA A 9 0.70 -9.36 14.09
C ALA A 9 2.19 -8.98 14.01
N GLY A 10 2.48 -7.80 13.46
CA GLY A 10 3.67 -7.04 13.81
C GLY A 10 4.45 -6.51 12.62
N ASN A 11 5.07 -7.39 11.83
CA ASN A 11 6.01 -6.99 10.79
C ASN A 11 5.72 -7.73 9.49
N ALA A 12 4.97 -7.12 8.57
CA ALA A 12 5.18 -7.44 7.16
C ALA A 12 6.66 -7.15 6.87
N ASN A 13 7.43 -8.16 6.53
CA ASN A 13 8.88 -8.01 6.40
C ASN A 13 9.16 -7.08 5.22
N ILE A 14 9.72 -5.91 5.49
CA ILE A 14 10.07 -4.92 4.45
C ILE A 14 11.02 -5.50 3.40
N ALA A 15 11.83 -6.51 3.76
CA ALA A 15 12.69 -7.23 2.84
C ALA A 15 11.90 -8.09 1.84
N GLU A 16 10.75 -8.65 2.25
CA GLU A 16 9.87 -9.38 1.35
C GLU A 16 9.23 -8.43 0.34
N ILE A 17 8.70 -7.30 0.82
CA ILE A 17 8.12 -6.25 -0.03
C ILE A 17 9.16 -5.73 -1.02
N TYR A 18 10.40 -5.51 -0.57
CA TYR A 18 11.51 -5.12 -1.43
C TYR A 18 11.78 -6.14 -2.53
N ASN A 19 11.86 -7.43 -2.19
CA ASN A 19 12.12 -8.46 -3.19
C ASN A 19 10.95 -8.56 -4.20
N GLN A 20 9.71 -8.41 -3.75
CA GLN A 20 8.55 -8.38 -4.65
C GLN A 20 8.61 -7.18 -5.59
N ALA A 21 8.87 -5.97 -5.07
CA ALA A 21 9.02 -4.77 -5.88
C ALA A 21 10.19 -4.90 -6.87
N LEU A 22 11.31 -5.47 -6.44
CA LEU A 22 12.46 -5.71 -7.30
C LEU A 22 12.11 -6.67 -8.44
N MET A 23 11.39 -7.76 -8.15
CA MET A 23 10.98 -8.73 -9.17
C MET A 23 10.02 -8.10 -10.19
N MET A 24 9.11 -7.25 -9.74
CA MET A 24 8.18 -6.51 -10.60
C MET A 24 8.89 -5.52 -11.52
N LEU A 25 9.85 -4.76 -10.98
CA LEU A 25 10.56 -3.71 -11.73
C LEU A 25 11.71 -4.26 -12.62
N ALA A 26 12.25 -5.44 -12.30
CA ALA A 26 13.40 -6.00 -13.00
C ALA A 26 13.04 -6.79 -14.26
N HIS A 27 11.79 -7.19 -14.45
CA HIS A 27 11.40 -8.08 -15.55
C HIS A 27 10.16 -7.57 -16.27
N GLU A 28 10.11 -7.86 -17.57
CA GLU A 28 8.93 -7.60 -18.37
C GLU A 28 7.78 -8.52 -17.94
N ILE A 29 6.59 -7.94 -17.85
CA ILE A 29 5.32 -8.65 -17.69
C ILE A 29 4.65 -8.78 -19.06
N PHE A 30 3.80 -9.80 -19.20
CA PHE A 30 2.97 -9.95 -20.39
C PHE A 30 1.70 -9.14 -20.24
N ASP A 31 1.45 -8.23 -21.18
CA ASP A 31 0.22 -7.45 -21.26
C ASP A 31 -0.76 -8.15 -22.24
N PRO A 32 -1.86 -8.74 -21.74
CA PRO A 32 -2.83 -9.42 -22.59
C PRO A 32 -3.66 -8.46 -23.46
N GLU A 33 -3.76 -7.18 -23.11
CA GLU A 33 -4.54 -6.21 -23.88
C GLU A 33 -3.81 -5.80 -25.15
N THR A 34 -2.48 -5.66 -25.08
CA THR A 34 -1.62 -5.28 -26.21
C THR A 34 -0.82 -6.44 -26.81
N ASN A 35 -0.97 -7.66 -26.26
CA ASN A 35 -0.31 -8.90 -26.66
C ASN A 35 1.22 -8.77 -26.82
N ARG A 36 1.87 -8.07 -25.89
CA ARG A 36 3.32 -7.85 -25.90
C ARG A 36 3.90 -7.88 -24.50
N ARG A 37 5.21 -8.00 -24.41
CA ARG A 37 5.94 -7.85 -23.15
C ARG A 37 6.25 -6.38 -22.89
N VAL A 38 5.96 -5.91 -21.68
CA VAL A 38 6.15 -4.52 -21.26
C VAL A 38 6.82 -4.47 -19.90
N LEU A 39 7.60 -3.42 -19.65
CA LEU A 39 8.15 -3.15 -18.33
C LEU A 39 7.09 -2.50 -17.44
N VAL A 40 7.19 -2.75 -16.13
CA VAL A 40 6.39 -2.04 -15.13
C VAL A 40 6.89 -0.60 -15.05
N ASP A 41 5.96 0.35 -15.17
CA ASP A 41 6.27 1.78 -15.09
C ASP A 41 6.39 2.24 -13.63
N HIS A 42 5.40 1.89 -12.79
CA HIS A 42 5.37 2.21 -11.37
C HIS A 42 4.77 1.07 -10.54
N ALA A 43 5.23 0.93 -9.29
CA ALA A 43 4.69 0.02 -8.30
C ALA A 43 4.13 0.80 -7.10
N PHE A 44 2.91 0.47 -6.67
CA PHE A 44 2.29 1.03 -5.47
C PHE A 44 2.44 0.07 -4.30
N ILE A 45 3.01 0.56 -3.19
CA ILE A 45 3.03 -0.14 -1.90
C ILE A 45 1.90 0.44 -1.05
N VAL A 46 0.85 -0.36 -0.85
CA VAL A 46 -0.37 0.07 -0.15
C VAL A 46 -0.45 -0.61 1.23
N ALA A 47 -0.75 0.18 2.26
CA ALA A 47 -1.00 -0.35 3.60
C ALA A 47 -2.28 0.23 4.20
N GLY A 48 -3.07 -0.62 4.87
CA GLY A 48 -4.24 -0.16 5.65
C GLY A 48 -3.89 0.51 6.98
N GLY A 49 -2.61 0.47 7.37
CA GLY A 49 -2.05 1.19 8.51
C GLY A 49 -0.96 2.18 8.06
N GLU A 50 -0.14 2.65 8.98
CA GLU A 50 0.99 3.52 8.66
C GLU A 50 2.14 2.73 8.01
N ILE A 51 2.68 3.24 6.91
CA ILE A 51 4.00 2.81 6.43
C ILE A 51 5.03 3.69 7.13
N THR A 52 5.83 3.13 8.05
CA THR A 52 6.73 3.98 8.85
C THR A 52 7.77 4.72 8.01
N LYS A 53 8.22 5.90 8.48
CA LYS A 53 9.34 6.64 7.85
C LYS A 53 10.61 5.79 7.73
N ALA A 54 10.89 4.94 8.72
CA ALA A 54 12.04 4.04 8.70
C ALA A 54 11.94 3.03 7.55
N ALA A 55 10.76 2.43 7.33
CA ALA A 55 10.51 1.51 6.22
C ALA A 55 10.65 2.19 4.86
N ARG A 56 10.06 3.40 4.70
CA ARG A 56 10.20 4.21 3.46
C ARG A 56 11.66 4.52 3.14
N ASN A 57 12.43 4.94 4.16
CA ASN A 57 13.85 5.23 3.99
C ASN A 57 14.68 3.99 3.69
N TRP A 58 14.39 2.86 4.35
CA TRP A 58 15.08 1.60 4.12
C TRP A 58 14.89 1.12 2.67
N LEU A 59 13.64 1.12 2.17
CA LEU A 59 13.33 0.80 0.76
C LEU A 59 14.03 1.76 -0.20
N GLY A 60 13.95 3.07 0.06
CA GLY A 60 14.56 4.08 -0.79
C GLY A 60 16.08 4.00 -0.86
N ASN A 61 16.74 3.47 0.17
CA ASN A 61 18.20 3.26 0.17
C ASN A 61 18.60 1.90 -0.40
N ALA A 62 17.74 0.89 -0.30
CA ALA A 62 17.97 -0.43 -0.86
C ALA A 62 17.83 -0.46 -2.40
N LEU A 63 17.06 0.48 -2.97
CA LEU A 63 16.87 0.62 -4.40
C LEU A 63 17.83 1.63 -5.03
N ASP A 64 18.20 1.39 -6.28
CA ASP A 64 18.90 2.40 -7.09
C ASP A 64 17.99 3.61 -7.39
N ALA A 65 18.61 4.72 -7.82
CA ALA A 65 17.91 5.99 -8.03
C ALA A 65 16.74 5.88 -9.03
N ALA A 66 16.89 5.06 -10.09
CA ALA A 66 15.88 4.93 -11.13
C ALA A 66 14.68 4.08 -10.67
N LYS A 67 14.93 2.95 -10.00
CA LYS A 67 13.88 2.09 -9.43
C LYS A 67 13.18 2.78 -8.26
N ARG A 68 13.88 3.63 -7.53
CA ARG A 68 13.30 4.41 -6.42
C ARG A 68 12.20 5.37 -6.91
N SER A 69 12.39 6.04 -8.04
CA SER A 69 11.36 6.93 -8.60
C SER A 69 10.12 6.19 -9.09
N GLN A 70 10.21 4.87 -9.30
CA GLN A 70 9.09 4.03 -9.76
C GLN A 70 8.20 3.53 -8.62
N ILE A 71 8.55 3.79 -7.35
CA ILE A 71 7.76 3.33 -6.21
C ILE A 71 6.95 4.49 -5.62
N MET A 72 5.65 4.25 -5.48
CA MET A 72 4.74 5.15 -4.77
C MET A 72 4.20 4.46 -3.51
N PHE A 73 4.13 5.20 -2.41
CA PHE A 73 3.56 4.72 -1.16
C PHE A 73 2.15 5.28 -1.00
N MET A 74 1.24 4.45 -0.51
CA MET A 74 -0.11 4.86 -0.13
C MET A 74 -0.44 4.20 1.20
N ASP A 75 -0.47 4.98 2.26
CA ASP A 75 -0.85 4.49 3.59
C ASP A 75 -2.32 4.78 3.91
N ARG A 76 -2.74 4.48 5.14
CA ARG A 76 -4.13 4.66 5.57
C ARG A 76 -4.68 6.05 5.26
N ASP A 77 -3.89 7.09 5.51
CA ASP A 77 -4.39 8.46 5.41
C ASP A 77 -4.54 8.85 3.94
N ASP A 78 -3.63 8.40 3.07
CA ASP A 78 -3.76 8.57 1.62
C ASP A 78 -5.03 7.89 1.07
N ILE A 79 -5.33 6.67 1.53
CA ILE A 79 -6.54 5.93 1.14
C ILE A 79 -7.80 6.69 1.56
N LEU A 80 -7.85 7.19 2.80
CA LEU A 80 -9.00 7.93 3.32
C LEU A 80 -9.17 9.27 2.61
N ASN A 81 -8.08 9.97 2.31
CA ASN A 81 -8.12 11.21 1.55
C ASN A 81 -8.71 11.00 0.15
N GLN A 82 -8.40 9.87 -0.49
CA GLN A 82 -8.98 9.54 -1.79
C GLN A 82 -10.51 9.41 -1.71
N PHE A 83 -11.05 8.83 -0.63
CA PHE A 83 -12.50 8.69 -0.43
C PHE A 83 -13.20 10.05 -0.28
N VAL A 84 -12.57 10.99 0.44
CA VAL A 84 -13.10 12.34 0.62
C VAL A 84 -13.13 13.11 -0.71
N VAL A 85 -12.06 13.04 -1.49
CA VAL A 85 -11.95 13.80 -2.75
C VAL A 85 -12.86 13.24 -3.85
N THR A 86 -12.99 11.91 -3.92
CA THR A 86 -13.79 11.24 -4.96
C THR A 86 -15.28 11.17 -4.64
N ASN A 87 -15.67 11.54 -3.42
CA ASN A 87 -17.04 11.49 -2.91
C ASN A 87 -17.70 10.12 -3.14
N LEU A 88 -16.92 9.05 -2.96
CA LEU A 88 -17.40 7.68 -3.15
C LEU A 88 -18.53 7.39 -2.15
N PRO A 89 -19.62 6.74 -2.56
CA PRO A 89 -20.70 6.41 -1.65
C PRO A 89 -20.19 5.46 -0.57
N LEU A 90 -20.66 5.67 0.67
CA LEU A 90 -20.37 4.75 1.76
C LEU A 90 -20.94 3.35 1.42
N PRO A 91 -20.24 2.27 1.80
CA PRO A 91 -20.76 0.92 1.65
C PRO A 91 -22.14 0.78 2.32
N VAL A 92 -23.01 -0.03 1.71
CA VAL A 92 -24.34 -0.32 2.28
C VAL A 92 -24.20 -0.99 3.65
N GLY A 93 -24.89 -0.46 4.65
CA GLY A 93 -24.88 -1.00 6.03
C GLY A 93 -23.97 -0.27 7.03
N VAL A 94 -23.29 0.81 6.63
CA VAL A 94 -22.58 1.69 7.59
C VAL A 94 -23.61 2.49 8.40
N PRO A 95 -23.62 2.40 9.75
CA PRO A 95 -24.56 3.15 10.57
C PRO A 95 -24.39 4.67 10.40
N PRO A 96 -25.48 5.46 10.36
CA PRO A 96 -25.38 6.92 10.38
C PRO A 96 -24.65 7.37 11.65
N GLY A 97 -23.56 8.12 11.50
CA GLY A 97 -22.76 8.63 12.64
C GLY A 97 -21.50 7.82 12.99
N ALA A 98 -21.22 6.73 12.30
CA ALA A 98 -19.92 6.05 12.38
C ALA A 98 -18.85 6.82 11.59
N MET A 99 -18.54 8.05 12.01
CA MET A 99 -17.29 8.68 11.57
C MET A 99 -16.12 7.85 12.12
N PRO A 100 -15.09 7.56 11.32
CA PRO A 100 -13.88 6.94 11.84
C PRO A 100 -13.31 7.89 12.90
N SER A 101 -13.30 7.45 14.16
CA SER A 101 -12.82 8.23 15.30
C SER A 101 -11.44 8.82 14.99
N ALA A 102 -11.39 10.14 14.85
CA ALA A 102 -10.16 10.91 14.81
C ALA A 102 -9.69 11.14 16.26
N GLY A 103 -9.08 10.11 16.85
CA GLY A 103 -8.35 10.22 18.10
C GLY A 103 -9.19 10.37 19.38
N SER A 104 -8.56 9.97 20.50
CA SER A 104 -9.01 10.03 21.89
C SER A 104 -10.14 9.07 22.32
N ALA A 105 -9.72 7.92 22.84
CA ALA A 105 -10.33 7.32 24.05
C ALA A 105 -9.30 6.38 24.69
N GLU A 106 -8.47 6.96 25.57
CA GLU A 106 -7.97 6.28 26.76
C GLU A 106 -9.17 5.54 27.38
N ALA A 107 -9.11 4.21 27.43
CA ALA A 107 -10.17 3.42 28.06
C ALA A 107 -9.99 3.53 29.58
N PRO A 108 -10.98 4.03 30.34
CA PRO A 108 -10.96 3.92 31.78
C PRO A 108 -11.32 2.48 32.18
N PHE A 109 -10.75 2.08 33.32
CA PHE A 109 -10.83 0.80 34.05
C PHE A 109 -9.75 -0.24 33.70
#